data_AF-A0A7Y3JZU1-F1
#
_entry.id   AF-A0A7Y3JZU1-F1
#
_cell.length_a   1.000
_cell.length_b   1.000
_cell.length_c   1.000
_cell.angle_alpha   90.00
_cell.angle_beta   90.00
_cell.angle_gamma   90.00
#
_symmetry.space_group_name_H-M   'P 1'
#
loop_
_entity.id
_entity.type
_entity.pdbx_description
1 polymer ?
#
loop_
_entity_poly.entity_id
_entity_poly.type
_entity_poly.pdbx_seq_one_letter_code
_entity_poly.pdbx_strand_id
1 'polypeptide(L)'
;MGINFVEVDWTNNLTQPFPSPAAKECIAADKVLFNLYRHMRQHPKIVFLMGPEHNHWMNHTTPYTGPWYDAQLNYVYKHFIDNPEYKGLYLQYRGKPLLNLYLNGPRSAKPPNVHDPRFTIRYVGAWMQTTHENRYGVWSWYDQDPQPTYFHGNKQDRVEALTVACGYPAIRAPGPGLNNWLSPDAGGKNYGQTYRTQWRAAFQYRPRFLFLCQFNEFEHPDEYNNNLNNDMEPTLLSPPGSRRASGWGFEYVNLTRREIARYHAVIARSGSRPAGRKNSSTGDR
;
A
#
# COMPACT_ATOMS: atom_id res chain seq x y z
N MET A 1 -8.40 -2.96 14.75
CA MET A 1 -7.72 -3.75 13.71
C MET A 1 -6.19 -3.73 13.82
N GLY A 2 -5.57 -2.69 14.39
CA GLY A 2 -4.10 -2.59 14.49
C GLY A 2 -3.45 -1.89 13.29
N ILE A 3 -4.26 -1.41 12.34
CA ILE A 3 -3.82 -0.57 11.22
C ILE A 3 -3.40 0.80 11.75
N ASN A 4 -2.21 1.24 11.35
CA ASN A 4 -1.66 2.53 11.76
C ASN A 4 -1.96 3.66 10.79
N PHE A 5 -2.16 3.34 9.50
CA PHE A 5 -2.53 4.32 8.49
C PHE A 5 -3.40 3.69 7.40
N VAL A 6 -4.18 4.52 6.73
CA VAL A 6 -4.88 4.22 5.48
C VAL A 6 -4.30 5.10 4.38
N GLU A 7 -4.20 4.53 3.18
CA GLU A 7 -3.85 5.27 1.98
C GLU A 7 -5.15 5.60 1.24
N VAL A 8 -5.36 6.89 0.93
CA VAL A 8 -6.49 7.35 0.13
C VAL A 8 -6.01 7.56 -1.30
N ASP A 9 -6.64 6.84 -2.23
CA ASP A 9 -6.26 6.83 -3.63
C ASP A 9 -6.83 8.06 -4.36
N TRP A 10 -5.94 8.94 -4.77
CA TRP A 10 -6.20 10.13 -5.58
C TRP A 10 -5.51 10.04 -6.95
N THR A 11 -5.07 8.85 -7.33
CA THR A 11 -4.49 8.59 -8.65
C THR A 11 -5.55 8.79 -9.74
N ASN A 12 -5.12 8.73 -11.00
CA ASN A 12 -5.98 8.92 -12.17
C ASN A 12 -6.64 10.32 -12.26
N ASN A 13 -5.96 11.35 -11.75
CA ASN A 13 -6.50 12.72 -11.68
C ASN A 13 -5.56 13.82 -12.23
N LEU A 14 -4.52 13.46 -12.99
CA LEU A 14 -3.45 14.40 -13.36
C LEU A 14 -3.39 14.78 -14.84
N THR A 15 -4.24 14.20 -15.71
CA THR A 15 -4.22 14.49 -17.16
C THR A 15 -5.26 15.52 -17.60
N GLN A 16 -6.11 15.99 -16.69
CA GLN A 16 -7.21 16.90 -16.97
C GLN A 16 -7.26 18.05 -15.94
N PRO A 17 -7.95 19.18 -16.27
CA PRO A 17 -8.07 20.31 -15.36
C PRO A 17 -8.54 19.90 -13.96
N PHE A 18 -7.79 20.32 -12.95
CA PHE A 18 -8.13 20.05 -11.55
C PHE A 18 -9.05 21.14 -10.98
N PRO A 19 -10.14 20.80 -10.25
CA PRO A 19 -10.57 19.43 -9.95
C PRO A 19 -11.42 18.83 -11.08
N SER A 20 -11.06 17.63 -11.52
CA SER A 20 -11.89 16.78 -12.39
C SER A 20 -13.14 16.27 -11.65
N PRO A 21 -14.13 15.67 -12.33
CA PRO A 21 -15.25 14.99 -11.67
C PRO A 21 -14.79 13.94 -10.65
N ALA A 22 -13.86 13.05 -11.04
CA ALA A 22 -13.29 12.04 -10.15
C ALA A 22 -12.59 12.68 -8.94
N ALA A 23 -11.78 13.72 -9.14
CA ALA A 23 -11.14 14.45 -8.04
C ALA A 23 -12.16 15.09 -7.09
N LYS A 24 -13.30 15.57 -7.58
CA LYS A 24 -14.37 16.12 -6.72
C LYS A 24 -14.98 15.03 -5.83
N GLU A 25 -15.14 13.82 -6.34
CA GLU A 25 -15.61 12.67 -5.56
C GLU A 25 -14.60 12.31 -4.46
N CYS A 26 -13.31 12.19 -4.80
CA CYS A 26 -12.23 11.98 -3.82
C CYS A 26 -12.23 13.08 -2.74
N ILE A 27 -12.32 14.35 -3.14
CA ILE A 27 -12.40 15.50 -2.22
C ILE A 27 -13.60 15.38 -1.28
N ALA A 28 -14.78 15.00 -1.80
CA ALA A 28 -15.99 14.89 -1.00
C ALA A 28 -15.90 13.73 0.00
N ALA A 29 -15.45 12.55 -0.45
CA ALA A 29 -15.27 11.37 0.39
C ALA A 29 -14.25 11.63 1.51
N ASP A 30 -13.11 12.23 1.19
CA ASP A 30 -12.07 12.48 2.18
C ASP A 30 -12.45 13.57 3.17
N LYS A 31 -13.24 14.58 2.78
CA LYS A 31 -13.81 15.51 3.75
C LYS A 31 -14.68 14.80 4.77
N VAL A 32 -15.44 13.79 4.37
CA VAL A 32 -16.21 12.96 5.30
C VAL A 32 -15.27 12.16 6.21
N LEU A 33 -14.24 11.52 5.64
CA LEU A 33 -13.26 10.74 6.40
C LEU A 33 -12.53 11.57 7.46
N PHE A 34 -11.97 12.73 7.08
CA PHE A 34 -11.26 13.62 7.99
C PHE A 34 -12.19 14.17 9.08
N ASN A 35 -13.43 14.55 8.72
CA ASN A 35 -14.43 14.96 9.69
C ASN A 35 -14.87 13.85 10.63
N LEU A 36 -14.90 12.60 10.18
CA LEU A 36 -15.16 11.47 11.06
C LEU A 36 -13.98 11.29 12.02
N TYR A 37 -12.76 11.23 11.49
CA TYR A 37 -11.55 10.93 12.27
C TYR A 37 -11.24 11.98 13.33
N ARG A 38 -11.53 13.27 13.09
CA ARG A 38 -11.33 14.32 14.10
C ARG A 38 -12.18 14.14 15.36
N HIS A 39 -13.27 13.37 15.29
CA HIS A 39 -14.12 13.05 16.45
C HIS A 39 -13.86 11.65 17.03
N MET A 40 -13.01 10.85 16.39
CA MET A 40 -12.67 9.52 16.85
C MET A 40 -11.50 9.57 17.83
N ARG A 41 -11.68 8.99 19.03
CA ARG A 41 -10.60 8.84 20.01
C ARG A 41 -9.40 8.05 19.47
N GLN A 42 -9.67 7.09 18.59
CA GLN A 42 -8.65 6.26 17.94
C GLN A 42 -8.99 6.10 16.47
N HIS A 43 -8.04 6.43 15.60
CA HIS A 43 -8.18 6.31 14.16
C HIS A 43 -6.81 6.03 13.53
N PRO A 44 -6.74 5.36 12.37
CA PRO A 44 -5.50 5.29 11.59
C PRO A 44 -5.14 6.68 11.05
N LYS A 45 -3.86 6.92 10.80
CA LYS A 45 -3.42 8.13 10.09
C LYS A 45 -3.77 8.04 8.60
N ILE A 46 -3.76 9.17 7.92
CA ILE A 46 -4.08 9.24 6.49
C ILE A 46 -2.79 9.54 5.69
N VAL A 47 -2.63 8.86 4.57
CA VAL A 47 -1.61 9.10 3.55
C VAL A 47 -2.34 9.27 2.22
N PHE A 48 -1.94 10.27 1.43
CA PHE A 48 -2.47 10.42 0.06
C PHE A 48 -1.58 9.67 -0.92
N LEU A 49 -2.20 8.94 -1.85
CA LEU A 49 -1.55 8.42 -3.04
C LEU A 49 -1.99 9.28 -4.23
N MET A 50 -1.05 9.99 -4.85
CA MET A 50 -1.33 10.83 -6.02
C MET A 50 -0.58 10.30 -7.24
N GLY A 51 -1.19 10.37 -8.41
CA GLY A 51 -0.52 10.01 -9.64
C GLY A 51 -1.40 10.10 -10.85
N PRO A 52 -0.81 9.96 -12.04
CA PRO A 52 -1.54 10.09 -13.28
C PRO A 52 -2.32 8.81 -13.59
N GLU A 53 -3.14 8.95 -14.61
CA GLU A 53 -4.02 7.95 -15.19
C GLU A 53 -3.22 6.76 -15.73
N HIS A 54 -3.76 5.54 -15.52
CA HIS A 54 -3.16 4.26 -15.91
C HIS A 54 -2.64 4.23 -17.37
N ASN A 55 -3.26 4.97 -18.29
CA ASN A 55 -2.93 4.89 -19.73
C ASN A 55 -1.95 5.98 -20.22
N HIS A 56 -1.61 6.97 -19.40
CA HIS A 56 -0.95 8.19 -19.89
C HIS A 56 0.58 8.25 -19.65
N TRP A 57 1.13 7.35 -18.85
CA TRP A 57 2.60 7.24 -18.70
C TRP A 57 3.33 6.90 -19.99
N MET A 58 2.66 6.24 -20.95
CA MET A 58 3.29 5.90 -22.23
C MET A 58 3.55 7.13 -23.12
N ASN A 59 2.81 8.23 -22.91
CA ASN A 59 2.81 9.38 -23.82
C ASN A 59 3.22 10.71 -23.15
N HIS A 60 3.36 10.75 -21.82
CA HIS A 60 3.77 11.95 -21.10
C HIS A 60 5.14 11.75 -20.45
N THR A 61 6.12 12.54 -20.88
CA THR A 61 7.48 12.53 -20.34
C THR A 61 7.57 13.11 -18.92
N THR A 62 6.50 13.77 -18.44
CA THR A 62 6.52 14.48 -17.16
C THR A 62 5.14 14.56 -16.44
N PRO A 63 4.51 13.44 -16.08
CA PRO A 63 3.19 13.46 -15.40
C PRO A 63 3.19 14.17 -14.03
N TYR A 64 4.36 14.41 -13.46
CA TYR A 64 4.56 15.19 -12.23
C TYR A 64 5.15 16.58 -12.49
N THR A 65 5.05 17.09 -13.71
CA THR A 65 5.34 18.49 -14.03
C THR A 65 4.20 19.01 -14.88
N GLY A 66 3.26 19.70 -14.26
CA GLY A 66 2.10 20.22 -14.98
C GLY A 66 1.15 20.96 -14.04
N PRO A 67 0.33 21.86 -14.58
CA PRO A 67 -0.55 22.71 -13.77
C PRO A 67 -1.53 21.90 -12.92
N TRP A 68 -1.92 20.71 -13.37
CA TRP A 68 -2.87 19.84 -12.66
C TRP A 68 -2.24 19.11 -11.48
N TYR A 69 -1.00 18.65 -11.64
CA TYR A 69 -0.21 18.10 -10.53
C TYR A 69 -0.01 19.16 -9.44
N ASP A 70 0.44 20.36 -9.82
CA ASP A 70 0.65 21.43 -8.86
C ASP A 70 -0.67 21.86 -8.19
N ALA A 71 -1.77 21.94 -8.94
CA ALA A 71 -3.09 22.26 -8.41
C ALA A 71 -3.59 21.22 -7.40
N GLN A 72 -3.49 19.92 -7.72
CA GLN A 72 -3.90 18.84 -6.80
C GLN A 72 -3.01 18.83 -5.55
N LEU A 73 -1.69 18.95 -5.71
CA LEU A 73 -0.74 18.97 -4.59
C LEU A 73 -0.98 20.16 -3.66
N ASN A 74 -1.20 21.34 -4.23
CA ASN A 74 -1.52 22.54 -3.46
C ASN A 74 -2.89 22.44 -2.77
N TYR A 75 -3.86 21.81 -3.41
CA TYR A 75 -5.17 21.57 -2.80
C TYR A 75 -5.05 20.65 -1.59
N VAL A 76 -4.38 19.49 -1.75
CA VAL A 76 -4.14 18.54 -0.65
C VAL A 76 -3.44 19.24 0.51
N TYR A 77 -2.37 19.98 0.22
CA TYR A 77 -1.64 20.69 1.26
C TYR A 77 -2.54 21.70 1.98
N LYS A 78 -3.18 22.61 1.25
CA LYS A 78 -3.98 23.70 1.84
C LYS A 78 -5.18 23.20 2.63
N HIS A 79 -5.90 22.21 2.11
CA HIS A 79 -7.20 21.82 2.65
C HIS A 79 -7.14 20.66 3.65
N PHE A 80 -6.09 19.82 3.60
CA PHE A 80 -5.96 18.67 4.47
C PHE A 80 -4.74 18.71 5.40
N ILE A 81 -3.60 19.21 4.92
CA ILE A 81 -2.34 19.14 5.67
C ILE A 81 -2.10 20.36 6.54
N ASP A 82 -2.29 21.55 5.96
CA ASP A 82 -2.14 22.86 6.62
C ASP A 82 -3.44 23.30 7.33
N ASN A 83 -4.47 22.47 7.30
CA ASN A 83 -5.71 22.72 8.01
C ASN A 83 -5.53 22.42 9.51
N PRO A 84 -5.64 23.43 10.41
CA PRO A 84 -5.46 23.23 11.85
C PRO A 84 -6.42 22.22 12.46
N GLU A 85 -7.63 22.08 11.93
CA GLU A 85 -8.64 21.12 12.42
C GLU A 85 -8.23 19.66 12.19
N TYR A 86 -7.37 19.43 11.19
CA TYR A 86 -6.91 18.10 10.79
C TYR A 86 -5.48 17.82 11.25
N LYS A 87 -4.92 18.68 12.11
CA LYS A 87 -3.58 18.52 12.65
C LYS A 87 -3.42 17.16 13.32
N GLY A 88 -2.44 16.40 12.85
CA GLY A 88 -2.15 15.07 13.37
C GLY A 88 -3.05 13.96 12.83
N LEU A 89 -3.96 14.23 11.88
CA LEU A 89 -4.72 13.16 11.21
C LEU A 89 -3.90 12.46 10.12
N TYR A 90 -2.95 13.15 9.51
CA TYR A 90 -2.05 12.59 8.50
C TYR A 90 -0.81 11.93 9.09
N LEU A 91 -0.23 10.99 8.35
CA LEU A 91 1.00 10.31 8.74
C LEU A 91 2.21 11.20 8.46
N GLN A 92 3.08 11.37 9.45
CA GLN A 92 4.36 12.04 9.27
C GLN A 92 5.49 11.04 9.15
N TYR A 93 6.43 11.35 8.28
CA TYR A 93 7.66 10.61 8.09
C TYR A 93 8.83 11.56 7.82
N ARG A 94 9.96 11.32 8.49
CA ARG A 94 11.16 12.19 8.44
C ARG A 94 10.85 13.67 8.73
N GLY A 95 9.92 13.91 9.65
CA GLY A 95 9.54 15.26 10.11
C GLY A 95 8.55 16.01 9.22
N LYS A 96 8.04 15.39 8.16
CA LYS A 96 7.07 15.99 7.23
C LYS A 96 5.89 15.06 6.97
N PRO A 97 4.73 15.55 6.53
CA PRO A 97 3.65 14.72 6.00
C PRO A 97 4.17 13.76 4.92
N LEU A 98 3.79 12.49 4.99
CA LEU A 98 4.11 11.51 3.95
C LEU A 98 3.16 11.68 2.76
N LEU A 99 3.72 11.73 1.56
CA LEU A 99 2.98 11.71 0.30
C LEU A 99 3.50 10.57 -0.56
N ASN A 100 2.58 9.75 -1.05
CA ASN A 100 2.91 8.68 -1.98
C ASN A 100 2.60 9.12 -3.41
N LEU A 101 3.54 8.87 -4.33
CA LEU A 101 3.41 9.19 -5.75
C LEU A 101 3.38 7.92 -6.59
N TYR A 102 2.24 7.68 -7.25
CA TYR A 102 1.97 6.47 -8.01
C TYR A 102 2.60 6.47 -9.40
N LEU A 103 3.55 5.55 -9.64
CA LEU A 103 4.31 5.44 -10.88
C LEU A 103 3.61 4.63 -11.98
N ASN A 104 2.43 4.08 -11.70
CA ASN A 104 1.77 3.07 -12.53
C ASN A 104 2.59 1.77 -12.65
N GLY A 105 2.01 0.72 -13.26
CA GLY A 105 2.71 -0.54 -13.45
C GLY A 105 2.19 -1.37 -14.64
N PRO A 106 3.03 -2.27 -15.20
CA PRO A 106 4.43 -2.51 -14.87
C PRO A 106 5.41 -1.55 -15.59
N ARG A 107 6.42 -1.03 -14.87
CA ARG A 107 7.46 -0.10 -15.38
C ARG A 107 8.84 -0.51 -14.86
N SER A 108 9.92 -0.31 -15.61
CA SER A 108 11.30 -0.62 -15.14
C SER A 108 12.27 0.56 -15.15
N ALA A 109 11.81 1.73 -15.61
CA ALA A 109 12.60 2.94 -15.73
C ALA A 109 12.78 3.63 -14.37
N LYS A 110 13.95 4.23 -14.14
CA LYS A 110 14.24 5.05 -12.95
C LYS A 110 13.11 6.07 -12.71
N PRO A 111 12.60 6.24 -11.47
CA PRO A 111 11.57 7.21 -11.18
C PRO A 111 12.03 8.64 -11.52
N PRO A 112 11.09 9.54 -11.82
CA PRO A 112 11.41 10.97 -11.97
C PRO A 112 11.97 11.53 -10.65
N ASN A 113 12.54 12.74 -10.72
CA ASN A 113 13.04 13.42 -9.52
C ASN A 113 12.05 14.53 -9.12
N VAL A 114 11.00 14.16 -8.39
CA VAL A 114 10.00 15.09 -7.87
C VAL A 114 10.39 15.48 -6.46
N HIS A 115 10.44 16.79 -6.21
CA HIS A 115 10.75 17.33 -4.89
C HIS A 115 9.73 18.40 -4.52
N ASP A 116 9.15 18.27 -3.34
CA ASP A 116 8.37 19.32 -2.69
C ASP A 116 8.83 19.45 -1.22
N PRO A 117 9.31 20.63 -0.79
CA PRO A 117 9.85 20.80 0.56
C PRO A 117 8.81 20.60 1.66
N ARG A 118 7.50 20.63 1.34
CA ARG A 118 6.41 20.44 2.31
C ARG A 118 6.22 18.98 2.70
N PHE A 119 6.66 18.02 1.87
CA PHE A 119 6.38 16.60 2.02
C PHE A 119 7.64 15.75 2.16
N THR A 120 7.47 14.56 2.75
CA THR A 120 8.36 13.43 2.50
C THR A 120 7.72 12.58 1.42
N ILE A 121 8.32 12.57 0.23
CA ILE A 121 7.79 11.86 -0.94
C ILE A 121 8.34 10.43 -0.99
N ARG A 122 7.46 9.48 -1.30
CA ARG A 122 7.82 8.10 -1.69
C ARG A 122 7.10 7.73 -2.97
N TYR A 123 7.83 7.08 -3.87
CA TYR A 123 7.23 6.53 -5.07
C TYR A 123 6.63 5.17 -4.78
N VAL A 124 5.49 4.89 -5.40
CA VAL A 124 4.76 3.64 -5.26
C VAL A 124 4.50 3.06 -6.66
N GLY A 125 4.92 1.83 -6.90
CA GLY A 125 4.70 1.08 -8.14
C GLY A 125 4.15 -0.32 -7.83
N ALA A 126 4.20 -1.24 -8.79
CA ALA A 126 3.78 -2.63 -8.58
C ALA A 126 4.67 -3.62 -9.33
N TRP A 127 4.45 -4.91 -9.07
CA TRP A 127 5.09 -6.01 -9.76
C TRP A 127 6.62 -6.00 -9.61
N MET A 128 7.12 -5.70 -8.41
CA MET A 128 8.55 -5.52 -8.14
C MET A 128 9.41 -6.72 -8.53
N GLN A 129 8.83 -7.93 -8.49
CA GLN A 129 9.48 -9.16 -8.92
C GLN A 129 9.83 -9.19 -10.42
N THR A 130 9.20 -8.35 -11.24
CA THR A 130 9.51 -8.19 -12.68
C THR A 130 10.06 -6.81 -13.02
N THR A 131 9.55 -5.76 -12.37
CA THR A 131 9.91 -4.38 -12.65
C THR A 131 11.26 -4.00 -12.05
N HIS A 132 11.61 -4.61 -10.92
CA HIS A 132 12.81 -4.34 -10.13
C HIS A 132 12.96 -2.87 -9.72
N GLU A 133 11.86 -2.12 -9.61
CA GLU A 133 11.89 -0.69 -9.24
C GLU A 133 12.30 -0.44 -7.79
N ASN A 134 12.16 -1.47 -6.92
CA ASN A 134 12.63 -1.43 -5.54
C ASN A 134 14.13 -1.12 -5.42
N ARG A 135 14.95 -1.38 -6.46
CA ARG A 135 16.37 -0.97 -6.53
C ARG A 135 16.55 0.55 -6.52
N TYR A 136 15.53 1.31 -6.91
CA TYR A 136 15.50 2.77 -6.87
C TYR A 136 14.83 3.32 -5.61
N GLY A 137 14.46 2.47 -4.65
CA GLY A 137 13.73 2.88 -3.45
C GLY A 137 12.22 3.07 -3.66
N VAL A 138 11.67 2.58 -4.78
CA VAL A 138 10.23 2.59 -5.04
C VAL A 138 9.55 1.54 -4.14
N TRP A 139 8.47 1.93 -3.46
CA TRP A 139 7.62 1.05 -2.67
C TRP A 139 6.64 0.32 -3.59
N SER A 140 6.11 -0.82 -3.17
CA SER A 140 5.06 -1.52 -3.93
C SER A 140 3.68 -1.25 -3.34
N TRP A 141 2.64 -1.15 -4.16
CA TRP A 141 1.25 -1.29 -3.72
C TRP A 141 0.70 -2.70 -3.97
N TYR A 142 1.34 -3.50 -4.84
CA TYR A 142 0.89 -4.85 -5.19
C TYR A 142 1.99 -5.69 -5.84
N ASP A 143 2.26 -6.87 -5.27
CA ASP A 143 3.21 -7.85 -5.80
C ASP A 143 2.62 -9.27 -5.69
N GLN A 144 2.92 -10.14 -6.66
CA GLN A 144 2.68 -11.59 -6.57
C GLN A 144 3.64 -12.24 -5.56
N ASP A 145 4.89 -11.76 -5.50
CA ASP A 145 5.90 -12.19 -4.53
C ASP A 145 6.42 -10.96 -3.79
N PRO A 146 6.21 -10.84 -2.46
CA PRO A 146 6.60 -9.65 -1.68
C PRO A 146 8.07 -9.28 -1.85
N GLN A 147 8.33 -8.16 -2.53
CA GLN A 147 9.69 -7.66 -2.68
C GLN A 147 9.98 -6.54 -1.67
N PRO A 148 10.98 -6.69 -0.80
CA PRO A 148 11.35 -5.62 0.12
C PRO A 148 11.98 -4.44 -0.61
N THR A 149 11.60 -3.24 -0.19
CA THR A 149 12.31 -2.00 -0.53
C THR A 149 13.15 -1.56 0.66
N TYR A 150 14.45 -1.43 0.45
CA TYR A 150 15.39 -1.07 1.50
C TYR A 150 15.58 0.45 1.57
N PHE A 151 15.90 0.96 2.76
CA PHE A 151 16.36 2.35 2.90
C PHE A 151 17.51 2.61 1.92
N HIS A 152 17.45 3.75 1.23
CA HIS A 152 18.41 4.16 0.19
C HIS A 152 18.63 3.15 -0.94
N GLY A 153 17.77 2.13 -1.09
CA GLY A 153 17.97 1.03 -2.04
C GLY A 153 19.10 0.06 -1.67
N ASN A 154 19.68 0.17 -0.47
CA ASN A 154 20.80 -0.64 -0.04
C ASN A 154 20.34 -1.89 0.73
N LYS A 155 20.64 -3.10 0.23
CA LYS A 155 20.28 -4.37 0.88
C LYS A 155 20.89 -4.58 2.28
N GLN A 156 21.93 -3.82 2.64
CA GLN A 156 22.47 -3.82 4.01
C GLN A 156 21.67 -2.95 4.98
N ASP A 157 20.84 -2.04 4.47
CA ASP A 157 20.00 -1.20 5.31
C ASP A 157 18.78 -1.99 5.82
N ARG A 158 18.00 -1.38 6.71
CA ARG A 158 16.70 -1.93 7.10
C ARG A 158 15.73 -1.90 5.92
N VAL A 159 14.75 -2.81 5.93
CA VAL A 159 13.62 -2.74 5.01
C VAL A 159 12.74 -1.55 5.38
N GLU A 160 12.56 -0.63 4.44
CA GLU A 160 11.71 0.53 4.57
C GLU A 160 10.25 0.16 4.33
N ALA A 161 9.95 -0.49 3.20
CA ALA A 161 8.59 -0.88 2.84
C ALA A 161 8.51 -2.32 2.30
N LEU A 162 7.35 -2.93 2.49
CA LEU A 162 6.95 -4.22 1.93
C LEU A 162 5.44 -4.24 1.77
N THR A 163 4.95 -5.03 0.82
CA THR A 163 3.52 -5.22 0.59
C THR A 163 3.17 -6.69 0.66
N VAL A 164 2.01 -6.99 1.23
CA VAL A 164 1.43 -8.33 1.23
C VAL A 164 0.03 -8.27 0.65
N ALA A 165 -0.32 -9.25 -0.18
CA ALA A 165 -1.63 -9.31 -0.81
C ALA A 165 -2.46 -10.50 -0.33
N CYS A 166 -3.79 -10.35 -0.29
CA CYS A 166 -4.67 -11.45 0.09
C CYS A 166 -5.04 -12.40 -1.07
N GLY A 167 -4.80 -11.94 -2.30
CA GLY A 167 -4.77 -12.68 -3.54
C GLY A 167 -3.96 -11.91 -4.58
N TYR A 168 -3.56 -12.57 -5.67
CA TYR A 168 -2.86 -11.94 -6.80
C TYR A 168 -3.09 -12.71 -8.11
N PRO A 169 -3.23 -12.01 -9.27
CA PRO A 169 -3.17 -12.67 -10.56
C PRO A 169 -1.72 -13.05 -10.86
N ALA A 170 -1.53 -13.93 -11.84
CA ALA A 170 -0.21 -14.19 -12.36
C ALA A 170 0.36 -13.00 -13.15
N ILE A 171 1.68 -12.97 -13.29
CA ILE A 171 2.36 -12.03 -14.21
C ILE A 171 2.01 -12.35 -15.67
N ARG A 172 1.75 -13.61 -16.00
CA ARG A 172 1.49 -14.07 -17.38
C ARG A 172 0.16 -14.79 -17.48
N ALA A 173 -0.61 -14.46 -18.52
CA ALA A 173 -1.83 -15.17 -18.86
C ALA A 173 -1.55 -16.65 -19.21
N PRO A 174 -2.50 -17.57 -18.98
CA PRO A 174 -2.32 -18.98 -19.33
C PRO A 174 -2.49 -19.23 -20.84
N GLY A 175 -2.93 -18.21 -21.59
CA GLY A 175 -3.06 -18.22 -23.05
C GLY A 175 -3.59 -16.87 -23.56
N PRO A 176 -3.54 -16.63 -24.88
CA PRO A 176 -4.07 -15.39 -25.47
C PRO A 176 -5.54 -15.16 -25.11
N GLY A 177 -5.86 -13.97 -24.59
CA GLY A 177 -7.22 -13.58 -24.20
C GLY A 177 -7.75 -14.20 -22.91
N LEU A 178 -6.96 -15.02 -22.22
CA LEU A 178 -7.33 -15.60 -20.92
C LEU A 178 -6.88 -14.70 -19.77
N ASN A 179 -7.69 -14.64 -18.71
CA ASN A 179 -7.41 -13.82 -17.55
C ASN A 179 -6.23 -14.40 -16.73
N ASN A 180 -5.29 -13.54 -16.31
CA ASN A 180 -4.14 -13.90 -15.49
C ASN A 180 -4.49 -14.56 -14.15
N TRP A 181 -5.71 -14.34 -13.63
CA TRP A 181 -6.24 -15.02 -12.45
C TRP A 181 -6.43 -16.53 -12.65
N LEU A 182 -6.53 -17.00 -13.90
CA LEU A 182 -6.69 -18.41 -14.24
C LEU A 182 -5.36 -19.15 -14.44
N SER A 183 -4.23 -18.44 -14.33
CA SER A 183 -2.91 -19.05 -14.47
C SER A 183 -2.54 -19.91 -13.25
N PRO A 184 -1.75 -20.98 -13.44
CA PRO A 184 -1.32 -21.85 -12.33
C PRO A 184 -0.52 -21.15 -11.23
N ASP A 185 0.14 -20.04 -11.53
CA ASP A 185 0.95 -19.25 -10.60
C ASP A 185 0.16 -18.08 -9.95
N ALA A 186 -1.12 -17.92 -10.28
CA ALA A 186 -2.02 -17.00 -9.58
C ALA A 186 -2.33 -17.52 -8.16
N GLY A 187 -2.52 -16.60 -7.23
CA GLY A 187 -2.84 -16.89 -5.84
C GLY A 187 -4.21 -16.37 -5.48
N GLY A 188 -5.22 -17.25 -5.47
CA GLY A 188 -6.53 -16.90 -4.91
C GLY A 188 -6.49 -16.74 -3.39
N LYS A 189 -7.53 -16.14 -2.82
CA LYS A 189 -7.80 -16.03 -1.39
C LYS A 189 -7.55 -17.33 -0.61
N ASN A 190 -8.03 -18.45 -1.16
CA ASN A 190 -7.80 -19.82 -0.67
C ASN A 190 -8.01 -19.95 0.85
N TYR A 191 -9.14 -19.45 1.35
CA TYR A 191 -9.49 -19.42 2.79
C TYR A 191 -8.37 -18.78 3.67
N GLY A 192 -7.76 -17.74 3.12
CA GLY A 192 -6.65 -16.98 3.70
C GLY A 192 -5.28 -17.64 3.60
N GLN A 193 -5.11 -18.78 2.93
CA GLN A 193 -3.80 -19.45 2.82
C GLN A 193 -2.77 -18.57 2.10
N THR A 194 -3.16 -17.98 0.98
CA THR A 194 -2.29 -17.09 0.18
C THR A 194 -1.83 -15.91 1.02
N TYR A 195 -2.76 -15.25 1.71
CA TYR A 195 -2.43 -14.13 2.59
C TYR A 195 -1.47 -14.54 3.71
N ARG A 196 -1.69 -15.68 4.38
CA ARG A 196 -0.77 -16.19 5.41
C ARG A 196 0.62 -16.50 4.86
N THR A 197 0.73 -16.96 3.61
CA THR A 197 2.01 -17.17 2.93
C THR A 197 2.72 -15.85 2.69
N GLN A 198 2.01 -14.83 2.18
CA GLN A 198 2.54 -13.49 1.96
C GLN A 198 3.05 -12.84 3.27
N TRP A 199 2.31 -12.99 4.37
CA TRP A 199 2.72 -12.51 5.70
C TRP A 199 4.03 -13.11 6.22
N ARG A 200 4.47 -14.27 5.73
CA ARG A 200 5.79 -14.83 6.09
C ARG A 200 6.93 -13.88 5.72
N ALA A 201 6.82 -13.21 4.57
CA ALA A 201 7.77 -12.19 4.16
C ALA A 201 7.79 -11.00 5.13
N ALA A 202 6.62 -10.55 5.60
CA ALA A 202 6.55 -9.50 6.61
C ALA A 202 7.27 -9.90 7.91
N PHE A 203 7.05 -11.12 8.42
CA PHE A 203 7.76 -11.61 9.61
C PHE A 203 9.28 -11.70 9.44
N GLN A 204 9.73 -12.06 8.24
CA GLN A 204 11.14 -12.16 7.89
C GLN A 204 11.80 -10.78 7.79
N TYR A 205 11.23 -9.89 6.98
CA TYR A 205 11.84 -8.62 6.59
C TYR A 205 11.61 -7.49 7.61
N ARG A 206 10.54 -7.58 8.40
CA ARG A 206 10.22 -6.62 9.47
C ARG A 206 10.25 -5.15 8.99
N PRO A 207 9.49 -4.83 7.93
CA PRO A 207 9.55 -3.52 7.29
C PRO A 207 9.10 -2.40 8.25
N ARG A 208 9.58 -1.17 8.00
CA ARG A 208 9.10 0.03 8.69
C ARG A 208 7.64 0.34 8.32
N PHE A 209 7.29 0.18 7.04
CA PHE A 209 5.95 0.33 6.50
C PHE A 209 5.52 -1.00 5.86
N LEU A 210 4.39 -1.54 6.31
CA LEU A 210 3.79 -2.74 5.73
C LEU A 210 2.45 -2.34 5.10
N PHE A 211 2.35 -2.49 3.79
CA PHE A 211 1.13 -2.26 3.02
C PHE A 211 0.36 -3.57 2.91
N LEU A 212 -0.97 -3.48 2.97
CA LEU A 212 -1.88 -4.61 2.84
C LEU A 212 -2.75 -4.38 1.60
N CYS A 213 -2.47 -5.10 0.52
CA CYS A 213 -3.18 -5.01 -0.75
C CYS A 213 -4.35 -6.01 -0.78
N GLN A 214 -5.59 -5.57 -0.95
CA GLN A 214 -6.09 -4.21 -0.79
C GLN A 214 -7.42 -4.18 -0.06
N PHE A 215 -7.94 -2.99 0.27
CA PHE A 215 -9.19 -2.91 1.01
C PHE A 215 -10.40 -3.06 0.10
N ASN A 216 -10.57 -2.22 -0.93
CA ASN A 216 -11.86 -2.06 -1.62
C ASN A 216 -11.78 -1.54 -3.08
N GLU A 217 -10.87 -2.07 -3.90
CA GLU A 217 -10.81 -1.77 -5.34
C GLU A 217 -11.58 -2.85 -6.12
N PHE A 218 -12.90 -2.87 -5.93
CA PHE A 218 -13.82 -3.82 -6.57
C PHE A 218 -13.99 -3.50 -8.08
N GLU A 219 -12.93 -3.68 -8.86
CA GLU A 219 -12.92 -3.39 -10.28
C GLU A 219 -12.23 -4.50 -11.10
N HIS A 220 -12.66 -4.68 -12.34
CA HIS A 220 -11.90 -5.46 -13.30
C HIS A 220 -10.63 -4.69 -13.73
N PRO A 221 -9.45 -5.34 -13.84
CA PRO A 221 -9.24 -6.79 -13.84
C PRO A 221 -8.87 -7.40 -12.47
N ASP A 222 -8.84 -6.61 -11.40
CA ASP A 222 -8.37 -7.06 -10.07
C ASP A 222 -9.36 -7.97 -9.34
N GLU A 223 -10.64 -7.93 -9.72
CA GLU A 223 -11.64 -8.91 -9.34
C GLU A 223 -12.01 -9.83 -10.51
N TYR A 224 -11.79 -11.14 -10.36
CA TYR A 224 -12.28 -12.16 -11.29
C TYR A 224 -13.46 -12.97 -10.71
N ASN A 225 -13.34 -13.41 -9.45
CA ASN A 225 -14.44 -14.00 -8.68
C ASN A 225 -14.14 -13.93 -7.17
N ASN A 226 -15.04 -14.48 -6.34
CA ASN A 226 -14.93 -14.45 -4.87
C ASN A 226 -13.60 -14.94 -4.31
N ASN A 227 -12.97 -15.93 -4.96
CA ASN A 227 -11.67 -16.46 -4.55
C ASN A 227 -10.51 -15.75 -5.26
N LEU A 228 -10.70 -15.33 -6.50
CA LEU A 228 -9.68 -14.75 -7.36
C LEU A 228 -9.87 -13.23 -7.40
N ASN A 229 -9.51 -12.58 -6.29
CA ASN A 229 -9.42 -11.13 -6.12
C ASN A 229 -8.54 -10.77 -4.91
N ASN A 230 -8.17 -9.50 -4.79
CA ASN A 230 -7.29 -8.98 -3.74
C ASN A 230 -8.01 -8.11 -2.67
N ASP A 231 -9.33 -7.95 -2.72
CA ASP A 231 -10.09 -7.11 -1.76
C ASP A 231 -10.28 -7.72 -0.37
N MET A 232 -10.36 -6.88 0.66
CA MET A 232 -10.48 -7.31 2.06
C MET A 232 -11.67 -6.69 2.79
N GLU A 233 -12.34 -5.69 2.20
CA GLU A 233 -13.55 -5.09 2.76
C GLU A 233 -14.60 -6.18 3.01
N PRO A 234 -15.31 -6.18 4.14
CA PRO A 234 -16.29 -7.23 4.42
C PRO A 234 -17.41 -7.31 3.38
N THR A 235 -17.39 -8.38 2.58
CA THR A 235 -18.35 -8.57 1.47
C THR A 235 -19.30 -9.73 1.71
N LEU A 236 -20.59 -9.46 1.58
CA LEU A 236 -21.66 -10.45 1.47
C LEU A 236 -22.26 -10.36 0.06
N LEU A 237 -22.17 -11.45 -0.71
CA LEU A 237 -22.68 -11.53 -2.08
C LEU A 237 -24.09 -12.13 -2.14
N SER A 238 -24.51 -12.76 -1.06
CA SER A 238 -25.87 -13.27 -0.88
C SER A 238 -26.74 -12.24 -0.16
N PRO A 239 -28.07 -12.20 -0.43
CA PRO A 239 -28.99 -11.38 0.34
C PRO A 239 -28.95 -11.69 1.84
N PRO A 240 -29.23 -10.70 2.72
CA PRO A 240 -29.40 -10.93 4.15
C PRO A 240 -30.40 -12.07 4.43
N GLY A 241 -30.02 -13.01 5.29
CA GLY A 241 -30.88 -14.16 5.64
C GLY A 241 -30.80 -15.36 4.68
N SER A 242 -29.94 -15.33 3.65
CA SER A 242 -29.70 -16.49 2.79
C SER A 242 -29.19 -17.68 3.61
N ARG A 243 -29.79 -18.87 3.40
CA ARG A 243 -29.30 -20.14 3.98
C ARG A 243 -27.94 -20.58 3.41
N ARG A 244 -27.49 -19.96 2.32
CA ARG A 244 -26.19 -20.18 1.67
C ARG A 244 -25.52 -18.82 1.48
N ALA A 245 -25.03 -18.25 2.56
CA ALA A 245 -24.31 -16.98 2.48
C ALA A 245 -23.04 -17.13 1.63
N SER A 246 -22.76 -16.16 0.77
CA SER A 246 -21.56 -16.14 -0.08
C SER A 246 -20.82 -14.81 0.08
N GLY A 247 -19.54 -14.77 -0.34
CA GLY A 247 -18.59 -13.73 0.01
C GLY A 247 -17.65 -14.18 1.13
N TRP A 248 -16.88 -13.26 1.69
CA TRP A 248 -15.91 -13.55 2.77
C TRP A 248 -16.24 -12.86 4.09
N GLY A 249 -17.26 -12.00 4.13
CA GLY A 249 -17.67 -11.26 5.33
C GLY A 249 -16.46 -10.70 6.08
N PHE A 250 -16.41 -10.89 7.41
CA PHE A 250 -15.31 -10.37 8.23
C PHE A 250 -14.04 -11.24 8.24
N GLU A 251 -13.90 -12.26 7.37
CA GLU A 251 -12.79 -13.20 7.42
C GLU A 251 -11.43 -12.49 7.31
N TYR A 252 -11.25 -11.62 6.31
CA TYR A 252 -9.98 -10.96 6.02
C TYR A 252 -9.64 -9.85 7.01
N VAL A 253 -10.64 -9.12 7.51
CA VAL A 253 -10.46 -8.20 8.65
C VAL A 253 -9.98 -8.94 9.90
N ASN A 254 -10.58 -10.10 10.21
CA ASN A 254 -10.16 -10.93 11.34
C ASN A 254 -8.78 -11.55 11.15
N LEU A 255 -8.47 -11.99 9.94
CA LEU A 255 -7.16 -12.55 9.60
C LEU A 255 -6.07 -11.47 9.70
N THR A 256 -6.29 -10.29 9.12
CA THR A 256 -5.39 -9.13 9.24
C THR A 256 -5.11 -8.78 10.71
N ARG A 257 -6.15 -8.71 11.55
CA ARG A 257 -5.97 -8.47 13.00
C ARG A 257 -5.07 -9.51 13.66
N ARG A 258 -5.24 -10.80 13.32
CA ARG A 258 -4.41 -11.89 13.88
C ARG A 258 -2.96 -11.78 13.41
N GLU A 259 -2.74 -11.55 12.12
CA GLU A 259 -1.37 -11.47 11.58
C GLU A 259 -0.62 -10.24 12.09
N ILE A 260 -1.29 -9.09 12.26
CA ILE A 260 -0.71 -7.91 12.93
C ILE A 260 -0.31 -8.22 14.37
N ALA A 261 -1.16 -8.91 15.14
CA ALA A 261 -0.82 -9.30 16.51
C ALA A 261 0.40 -10.23 16.55
N ARG A 262 0.50 -11.19 15.62
CA ARG A 262 1.68 -12.06 15.47
C ARG A 262 2.92 -11.26 15.10
N TYR A 263 2.79 -10.29 14.19
CA TYR A 263 3.89 -9.42 13.77
C TYR A 263 4.46 -8.64 14.95
N HIS A 264 3.60 -8.01 15.76
CA HIS A 264 4.05 -7.30 16.97
C HIS A 264 4.76 -8.21 17.97
N ALA A 265 4.31 -9.45 18.15
CA ALA A 265 4.99 -10.43 19.00
C ALA A 265 6.41 -10.77 18.49
N VAL A 266 6.59 -10.91 17.16
CA VAL A 266 7.90 -11.13 16.54
C VAL A 266 8.83 -9.93 16.77
N ILE A 267 8.33 -8.70 16.59
CA ILE A 267 9.11 -7.48 16.79
C ILE A 267 9.53 -7.33 18.26
N ALA A 268 8.61 -7.56 19.21
CA ALA A 268 8.89 -7.45 20.65
C ALA A 268 9.96 -8.45 21.13
N ARG A 269 9.92 -9.69 20.63
CA ARG A 269 10.93 -10.72 20.93
C ARG A 269 12.30 -10.39 20.34
N SER A 270 12.33 -9.73 19.19
CA SER A 270 13.58 -9.36 18.53
C SER A 270 14.29 -8.20 19.25
N GLY A 271 13.52 -7.29 19.89
CA GLY A 271 14.06 -6.18 20.69
C GLY A 271 14.50 -6.54 22.11
N SER A 272 14.25 -7.78 22.58
CA SER A 272 14.51 -8.23 23.96
C SER A 272 15.73 -9.14 24.11
N ARG A 273 16.59 -9.28 23.07
CA ARG A 273 17.90 -9.90 23.23
C ARG A 273 18.85 -8.92 23.95
N PRO A 274 19.36 -9.24 25.16
CA PRO A 274 20.41 -8.43 25.78
C PRO A 274 21.64 -8.45 24.88
N ALA A 275 22.29 -7.30 24.73
CA ALA A 275 23.63 -7.22 24.14
C ALA A 275 24.51 -8.27 24.82
N GLY A 276 25.09 -9.17 24.02
CA GLY A 276 25.86 -10.30 24.50
C GLY A 276 26.91 -9.88 25.52
N ARG A 277 27.00 -10.66 26.61
CA ARG A 277 28.17 -10.71 27.48
C ARG A 277 29.42 -10.71 26.62
N LYS A 278 30.24 -9.66 26.72
CA LYS A 278 31.66 -9.75 26.36
C LYS A 278 32.25 -10.83 27.25
N ASN A 279 32.63 -11.96 26.67
CA ASN A 279 33.54 -12.89 27.33
C ASN A 279 34.88 -12.18 27.48
N SER A 280 35.14 -11.65 28.67
CA SER A 280 36.49 -11.26 29.08
C SER A 280 37.26 -12.54 29.40
N SER A 281 37.96 -13.09 28.41
CA SER A 281 39.04 -14.05 28.66
C SER A 281 40.31 -13.26 28.99
N THR A 282 40.46 -12.89 30.26
CA THR A 282 41.79 -12.65 30.85
C THR A 282 42.41 -14.01 31.12
N GLY A 283 43.19 -14.51 30.17
CA GLY A 283 44.12 -15.60 30.40
C GLY A 283 45.47 -15.01 30.78
N ASP A 284 45.72 -14.92 32.09
CA ASP A 284 47.09 -14.87 32.62
C ASP A 284 47.63 -16.30 32.61
N ARG A 285 48.73 -16.51 31.87
CA ARG A 285 49.93 -17.27 32.26
C ARG A 285 51.10 -16.86 31.37
#